data_AF-A0A954KSA4-F1
#
_entry.id   AF-A0A954KSA4-F1
#
_cell.length_a   1.000
_cell.length_b   1.000
_cell.length_c   1.000
_cell.angle_alpha   90.00
_cell.angle_beta   90.00
_cell.angle_gamma   90.00
#
_symmetry.space_group_name_H-M   'P 1'
#
loop_
_entity.id
_entity.type
_entity.pdbx_description
1 polymer ?
#
loop_
_entity_poly.entity_id
_entity_poly.type
_entity_poly.pdbx_seq_one_letter_code
_entity_poly.pdbx_strand_id
1 'polypeptide(L)'
;KMHEAAKIKPIVIDESLVDYEALLLAREQGYSGVALKACKGQTESLLMAAAAQKYGMFLCVQDLTCPGYSFLHSASLAARIPGIAAIEGNGRQFCPAGNKKLAREYPTMFKIKDGTVNTGVLDGEGLGF
;
A
#
# COMPACT_ATOMS: atom_id res chain seq x y z
N LYS A 1 22.23 -4.99 11.84
CA LYS A 1 21.78 -4.85 10.44
C LYS A 1 20.74 -5.94 10.17
N MET A 2 19.76 -5.69 9.30
CA MET A 2 18.58 -6.54 9.09
C MET A 2 18.83 -7.79 8.22
N HIS A 3 20.03 -7.94 7.65
CA HIS A 3 20.39 -9.04 6.73
C HIS A 3 20.05 -10.45 7.24
N GLU A 4 20.34 -10.78 8.50
CA GLU A 4 20.06 -12.12 9.03
C GLU A 4 18.54 -12.37 9.16
N ALA A 5 17.78 -11.35 9.55
CA ALA A 5 16.32 -11.45 9.61
C ALA A 5 15.70 -11.56 8.21
N ALA A 6 16.26 -10.83 7.23
CA ALA A 6 15.84 -10.85 5.82
C ALA A 6 16.00 -12.22 5.15
N LYS A 7 16.89 -13.10 5.66
CA LYS A 7 17.00 -14.49 5.20
C LYS A 7 15.78 -15.35 5.55
N ILE A 8 15.01 -14.95 6.57
CA ILE A 8 13.87 -15.73 7.09
C ILE A 8 12.55 -15.18 6.53
N LYS A 9 12.38 -13.86 6.56
CA LYS A 9 11.16 -13.15 6.11
C LYS A 9 11.51 -11.77 5.55
N PRO A 10 10.67 -11.20 4.66
CA PRO A 10 10.85 -9.83 4.22
C PRO A 10 10.89 -8.84 5.39
N ILE A 11 11.89 -7.97 5.41
CA ILE A 11 12.00 -6.87 6.38
C ILE A 11 11.63 -5.58 5.67
N VAL A 12 10.49 -5.02 6.06
CA VAL A 12 9.85 -3.90 5.37
C VAL A 12 10.27 -2.59 6.02
N ILE A 13 10.77 -1.63 5.22
CA ILE A 13 10.94 -0.25 5.68
C ILE A 13 9.59 0.46 5.59
N ASP A 14 9.22 1.13 6.67
CA ASP A 14 7.99 1.92 6.76
C ASP A 14 8.27 3.40 7.10
N GLU A 15 8.36 3.76 8.39
CA GLU A 15 8.38 5.17 8.81
C GLU A 15 9.57 5.93 8.22
N SER A 16 10.70 5.25 8.06
CA SER A 16 11.94 5.81 7.54
C SER A 16 12.02 5.88 6.01
N LEU A 17 11.04 5.37 5.27
CA LEU A 17 10.98 5.53 3.82
C LEU A 17 10.40 6.91 3.49
N VAL A 18 11.28 7.88 3.21
CA VAL A 18 10.90 9.28 2.95
C VAL A 18 11.40 9.80 1.60
N ASP A 19 12.37 9.12 0.99
CA ASP A 19 12.91 9.41 -0.34
C ASP A 19 13.73 8.22 -0.88
N TYR A 20 14.31 8.40 -2.07
CA TYR A 20 15.11 7.37 -2.74
C TYR A 20 16.43 7.06 -2.01
N GLU A 21 17.08 8.06 -1.40
CA GLU A 21 18.33 7.84 -0.68
C GLU A 21 18.08 7.04 0.60
N ALA A 22 16.96 7.28 1.29
CA ALA A 22 16.50 6.48 2.41
C ALA A 22 16.25 5.02 1.99
N LEU A 23 15.67 4.79 0.80
CA LEU A 23 15.52 3.43 0.26
C LEU A 23 16.87 2.76 0.02
N LEU A 24 17.85 3.46 -0.58
CA LEU A 24 19.18 2.92 -0.82
C LEU A 24 19.89 2.56 0.50
N LEU A 25 19.81 3.46 1.49
CA LEU A 25 20.35 3.22 2.82
C LEU A 25 19.66 2.02 3.51
N ALA A 26 18.34 1.90 3.39
CA ALA A 26 17.59 0.77 3.95
C ALA A 26 18.10 -0.56 3.36
N ARG A 27 18.33 -0.60 2.05
CA ARG A 27 18.90 -1.78 1.37
C ARG A 27 20.30 -2.11 1.89
N GLU A 28 21.17 -1.12 2.09
CA GLU A 28 22.50 -1.33 2.69
C GLU A 28 22.41 -1.86 4.14
N GLN A 29 21.37 -1.47 4.87
CA GLN A 29 21.11 -1.98 6.21
C GLN A 29 20.46 -3.36 6.23
N GLY A 30 20.06 -3.91 5.07
CA GLY A 30 19.51 -5.25 4.91
C GLY A 30 17.98 -5.31 4.90
N TYR A 31 17.29 -4.18 4.71
CA TYR A 31 15.85 -4.19 4.45
C TYR A 31 15.59 -4.79 3.06
N SER A 32 14.55 -5.61 2.97
CA SER A 32 14.24 -6.39 1.77
C SER A 32 12.82 -6.15 1.27
N GLY A 33 12.08 -5.22 1.87
CA GLY A 33 10.75 -4.82 1.44
C GLY A 33 10.46 -3.36 1.72
N VAL A 34 9.39 -2.86 1.10
CA VAL A 34 8.95 -1.46 1.15
C VAL A 34 7.44 -1.39 1.41
N ALA A 35 7.06 -0.53 2.36
CA ALA A 35 5.68 -0.15 2.59
C ALA A 35 5.35 1.15 1.84
N LEU A 36 4.49 1.06 0.85
CA LEU A 36 3.98 2.22 0.11
C LEU A 36 2.75 2.79 0.80
N LYS A 37 2.63 4.11 0.86
CA LYS A 37 1.51 4.80 1.51
C LYS A 37 1.02 5.93 0.62
N ALA A 38 -0.16 5.76 0.01
CA ALA A 38 -0.77 6.79 -0.83
C ALA A 38 -0.94 8.12 -0.07
N CYS A 39 -1.24 8.06 1.23
CA CYS A 39 -1.38 9.22 2.10
C CYS A 39 -0.07 9.94 2.46
N LYS A 40 1.10 9.30 2.28
CA LYS A 40 2.41 9.97 2.40
C LYS A 40 2.78 10.68 1.10
N GLY A 41 2.33 10.15 -0.04
CA GLY A 41 2.44 10.81 -1.33
C GLY A 41 2.25 9.85 -2.50
N GLN A 42 1.44 10.26 -3.49
CA GLN A 42 1.24 9.49 -4.73
C GLN A 42 2.54 9.37 -5.53
N THR A 43 3.20 10.50 -5.81
CA THR A 43 4.43 10.53 -6.61
C THR A 43 5.55 9.73 -5.96
N GLU A 44 5.76 9.92 -4.65
CA GLU A 44 6.76 9.17 -3.89
C GLU A 44 6.48 7.67 -3.93
N SER A 45 5.21 7.26 -3.73
CA SER A 45 4.82 5.86 -3.81
C SER A 45 5.14 5.24 -5.17
N LEU A 46 4.90 5.95 -6.27
CA LEU A 46 5.23 5.46 -7.61
C LEU A 46 6.75 5.33 -7.82
N LEU A 47 7.53 6.31 -7.39
CA LEU A 47 8.99 6.29 -7.53
C LEU A 47 9.62 5.18 -6.67
N MET A 48 9.18 5.03 -5.42
CA MET A 48 9.67 3.98 -4.52
C MET A 48 9.24 2.60 -4.99
N ALA A 49 8.03 2.45 -5.53
CA ALA A 49 7.59 1.19 -6.14
C ALA A 49 8.49 0.78 -7.31
N ALA A 50 8.76 1.69 -8.24
CA ALA A 50 9.62 1.41 -9.39
C ALA A 50 11.04 1.02 -8.95
N ALA A 51 11.60 1.72 -7.96
CA ALA A 51 12.90 1.39 -7.39
C ALA A 51 12.92 0.02 -6.69
N ALA A 52 11.92 -0.26 -5.84
CA ALA A 52 11.78 -1.54 -5.15
C ALA A 52 11.62 -2.71 -6.14
N GLN A 53 10.82 -2.54 -7.21
CA GLN A 53 10.70 -3.52 -8.29
C GLN A 53 12.04 -3.78 -8.98
N LYS A 54 12.78 -2.71 -9.32
CA LYS A 54 14.12 -2.82 -9.93
C LYS A 54 15.08 -3.64 -9.05
N TYR A 55 14.93 -3.57 -7.74
CA TYR A 55 15.76 -4.31 -6.79
C TYR A 55 15.16 -5.63 -6.31
N GLY A 56 14.02 -6.07 -6.87
CA GLY A 56 13.35 -7.32 -6.50
C GLY A 56 12.89 -7.35 -5.03
N MET A 57 12.56 -6.20 -4.46
CA MET A 57 12.14 -6.07 -3.07
C MET A 57 10.67 -6.47 -2.89
N PHE A 58 10.33 -6.95 -1.70
CA PHE A 58 8.95 -7.17 -1.31
C PHE A 58 8.18 -5.85 -1.29
N LEU A 59 6.93 -5.87 -1.76
CA LEU A 59 6.10 -4.69 -1.88
C LEU A 59 4.77 -4.90 -1.16
N CYS A 60 4.39 -3.97 -0.30
CA CYS A 60 3.04 -3.88 0.24
C CYS A 60 2.56 -2.44 0.22
N VAL A 61 1.24 -2.26 0.24
CA VAL A 61 0.61 -0.98 0.55
C VAL A 61 0.20 -1.00 2.01
N GLN A 62 0.53 0.06 2.73
CA GLN A 62 0.00 0.29 4.08
C GLN A 62 -0.87 1.53 4.10
N ASP A 63 -1.78 1.60 5.06
CA ASP A 63 -2.54 2.81 5.35
C ASP A 63 -2.21 3.31 6.77
N LEU A 64 -2.61 4.54 7.10
CA LEU A 64 -2.46 5.12 8.44
C LEU A 64 -3.84 5.28 9.07
N THR A 65 -4.67 4.23 9.04
CA THR A 65 -6.11 4.30 9.37
C THR A 65 -6.83 5.30 8.47
N CYS A 66 -6.81 5.06 7.16
CA CYS A 66 -7.36 5.96 6.16
C CYS A 66 -8.73 5.48 5.64
N PRO A 67 -9.88 5.96 6.16
CA PRO A 67 -11.19 5.52 5.70
C PRO A 67 -11.64 6.20 4.39
N GLY A 68 -12.74 5.72 3.83
CA GLY A 68 -13.44 6.36 2.73
C GLY A 68 -12.61 6.51 1.45
N TYR A 69 -12.54 7.72 0.89
CA TYR A 69 -11.83 7.99 -0.36
C TYR A 69 -10.33 7.68 -0.25
N SER A 70 -9.74 7.89 0.93
CA SER A 70 -8.33 7.57 1.15
C SER A 70 -8.06 6.07 1.06
N PHE A 71 -9.00 5.21 1.50
CA PHE A 71 -8.89 3.77 1.28
C PHE A 71 -9.02 3.40 -0.20
N LEU A 72 -9.97 4.01 -0.93
CA LEU A 72 -10.11 3.78 -2.38
C LEU A 72 -8.83 4.15 -3.12
N HIS A 73 -8.18 5.24 -2.71
CA HIS A 73 -6.89 5.66 -3.26
C HIS A 73 -5.78 4.65 -2.99
N SER A 74 -5.61 4.20 -1.74
CA SER A 74 -4.63 3.16 -1.40
C SER A 74 -4.87 1.85 -2.17
N ALA A 75 -6.13 1.43 -2.31
CA ALA A 75 -6.48 0.22 -3.05
C ALA A 75 -6.28 0.37 -4.56
N SER A 76 -6.59 1.55 -5.12
CA SER A 76 -6.33 1.89 -6.52
C SER A 76 -4.83 1.86 -6.84
N LEU A 77 -3.99 2.39 -5.94
CA LEU A 77 -2.54 2.33 -6.01
C LEU A 77 -2.04 0.88 -5.97
N ALA A 78 -2.50 0.10 -4.97
CA ALA A 78 -2.12 -1.30 -4.81
C ALA A 78 -2.45 -2.15 -6.04
N ALA A 79 -3.64 -1.96 -6.63
CA ALA A 79 -4.09 -2.73 -7.79
C ALA A 79 -3.33 -2.43 -9.08
N ARG A 80 -2.69 -1.26 -9.18
CA ARG A 80 -2.00 -0.80 -10.40
C ARG A 80 -0.48 -0.96 -10.35
N ILE A 81 0.09 -1.23 -9.19
CA ILE A 81 1.54 -1.48 -9.04
C ILE A 81 1.79 -3.00 -9.08
N PRO A 82 2.48 -3.52 -10.11
CA PRO A 82 2.77 -4.95 -10.19
C PRO A 82 3.62 -5.44 -9.01
N GLY A 83 3.32 -6.62 -8.49
CA GLY A 83 4.10 -7.25 -7.41
C GLY A 83 3.77 -6.80 -6.00
N ILE A 84 2.76 -5.93 -5.80
CA ILE A 84 2.18 -5.68 -4.47
C ILE A 84 1.61 -6.99 -3.92
N ALA A 85 2.13 -7.43 -2.77
CA ALA A 85 1.73 -8.68 -2.13
C ALA A 85 0.44 -8.54 -1.31
N ALA A 86 0.23 -7.38 -0.70
CA ALA A 86 -0.92 -7.11 0.16
C ALA A 86 -1.16 -5.61 0.33
N ILE A 87 -2.38 -5.28 0.78
CA ILE A 87 -2.78 -3.94 1.21
C ILE A 87 -3.30 -3.99 2.66
N GLU A 88 -2.83 -3.08 3.49
CA GLU A 88 -3.45 -2.75 4.77
C GLU A 88 -4.64 -1.80 4.55
N GLY A 89 -5.77 -2.12 5.16
CA GLY A 89 -7.02 -1.37 5.00
C GLY A 89 -8.00 -1.61 6.14
N ASN A 90 -7.48 -1.88 7.34
CA ASN A 90 -8.27 -2.18 8.53
C ASN A 90 -9.02 -0.95 9.07
N GLY A 91 -8.60 0.27 8.72
CA GLY A 91 -9.31 1.51 9.09
C GLY A 91 -10.79 1.49 8.75
N ARG A 92 -11.20 0.75 7.71
CA ARG A 92 -12.62 0.57 7.35
C ARG A 92 -13.47 -0.11 8.44
N GLN A 93 -12.85 -0.98 9.24
CA GLN A 93 -13.50 -1.75 10.31
C GLN A 93 -13.58 -0.94 11.61
N PHE A 94 -12.54 -0.17 11.93
CA PHE A 94 -12.44 0.60 13.17
C PHE A 94 -13.02 2.02 13.06
N CYS A 95 -13.18 2.55 11.85
CA CYS A 95 -13.81 3.85 11.58
C CYS A 95 -15.02 3.73 10.63
N PRO A 96 -16.05 2.92 10.95
CA PRO A 96 -17.11 2.58 10.01
C PRO A 96 -17.96 3.78 9.56
N ALA A 97 -18.06 4.82 10.39
CA ALA A 97 -18.80 6.04 10.07
C ALA A 97 -18.25 6.75 8.82
N GLY A 98 -16.92 6.78 8.65
CA GLY A 98 -16.25 7.41 7.50
C GLY A 98 -16.50 6.69 6.17
N ASN A 99 -17.00 5.46 6.21
CA ASN A 99 -17.22 4.63 5.03
C ASN A 99 -18.69 4.61 4.57
N LYS A 100 -19.64 5.16 5.35
CA LYS A 100 -21.09 4.97 5.10
C LYS A 100 -21.54 5.33 3.67
N LYS A 101 -21.03 6.43 3.11
CA LYS A 101 -21.35 6.85 1.74
C LYS A 101 -20.77 5.84 0.74
N LEU A 102 -19.46 5.64 0.80
CA LEU A 102 -18.73 4.83 -0.17
C LEU A 102 -18.99 3.33 -0.05
N ALA A 103 -19.41 2.83 1.11
CA ALA A 103 -19.88 1.46 1.27
C ALA A 103 -21.20 1.18 0.54
N ARG A 104 -21.98 2.23 0.20
CA ARG A 104 -23.17 2.11 -0.65
C ARG A 104 -22.80 2.22 -2.14
N GLU A 105 -21.89 3.14 -2.48
CA GLU A 105 -21.47 3.39 -3.87
C GLU A 105 -20.53 2.30 -4.40
N TYR A 106 -19.61 1.81 -3.56
CA TYR A 106 -18.61 0.78 -3.87
C TYR A 106 -18.69 -0.41 -2.88
N PRO A 107 -19.80 -1.18 -2.80
CA PRO A 107 -19.98 -2.18 -1.75
C PRO A 107 -18.87 -3.22 -1.66
N THR A 108 -18.29 -3.60 -2.81
CA THR A 108 -17.24 -4.62 -2.90
C THR A 108 -15.88 -4.17 -2.38
N MET A 109 -15.70 -2.86 -2.14
CA MET A 109 -14.53 -2.30 -1.47
C MET A 109 -14.63 -2.42 0.06
N PHE A 110 -15.83 -2.50 0.62
CA PHE A 110 -16.05 -2.44 2.06
C PHE A 110 -16.60 -3.75 2.65
N LYS A 111 -17.28 -4.57 1.85
CA LYS A 111 -17.75 -5.91 2.21
C LYS A 111 -16.72 -6.96 1.79
N ILE A 112 -15.67 -7.09 2.60
CA ILE A 112 -14.57 -8.00 2.32
C ILE A 112 -14.97 -9.43 2.62
N LYS A 113 -14.71 -10.32 1.66
CA LYS A 113 -14.87 -11.77 1.77
C LYS A 113 -13.54 -12.43 1.38
N ASP A 114 -13.13 -13.45 2.14
CA ASP A 114 -11.92 -14.24 1.87
C ASP A 114 -10.66 -13.36 1.69
N GLY A 115 -10.56 -12.29 2.49
CA GLY A 115 -9.43 -11.35 2.45
C GLY A 115 -9.30 -10.51 1.17
N THR A 116 -10.30 -10.53 0.27
CA THR A 116 -10.20 -9.92 -1.05
C THR A 116 -10.93 -8.57 -1.12
N VAL A 117 -10.22 -7.54 -1.58
CA VAL A 117 -10.78 -6.23 -1.96
C VAL A 117 -10.99 -6.22 -3.47
N ASN A 118 -12.22 -6.09 -3.96
CA ASN A 118 -12.49 -6.10 -5.40
C ASN A 118 -12.33 -4.70 -5.99
N THR A 119 -11.11 -4.38 -6.41
CA THR A 119 -10.73 -3.09 -7.00
C THR A 119 -11.17 -2.91 -8.46
N GLY A 120 -11.80 -3.93 -9.07
CA GLY A 120 -12.32 -3.83 -10.44
C GLY A 120 -13.44 -2.81 -10.62
N VAL A 121 -14.03 -2.34 -9.52
CA VAL A 121 -15.03 -1.25 -9.51
C VAL A 121 -14.43 0.15 -9.47
N LEU A 122 -13.09 0.26 -9.40
CA LEU A 122 -12.37 1.53 -9.39
C LEU A 122 -11.77 1.81 -10.78
N ASP A 123 -12.64 2.00 -11.77
CA ASP A 123 -12.33 2.07 -13.21
C ASP A 123 -12.53 3.45 -13.85
N GLY A 124 -12.82 4.48 -13.05
CA GLY A 124 -12.95 5.87 -13.52
C GLY A 124 -11.63 6.53 -13.96
N GLU A 125 -11.73 7.76 -14.48
CA GLU A 125 -10.56 8.56 -14.82
C GLU A 125 -9.75 8.97 -13.57
N GLY A 126 -8.46 9.27 -13.75
CA GLY A 126 -7.59 9.72 -12.67
C GLY A 126 -7.29 8.62 -11.64
N LEU A 127 -7.74 8.82 -10.39
CA LEU A 127 -7.51 7.87 -9.30
C LEU A 127 -8.46 6.66 -9.33
N GLY A 128 -9.45 6.67 -10.23
CA GLY A 128 -10.33 5.51 -10.47
C GLY A 128 -11.69 5.54 -9.79
N PHE A 129 -12.15 6.66 -9.20
CA PHE A 129 -13.42 6.74 -8.47
C PHE A 129 -13.99 8.15 -8.34
#